data_AF-A0A0R3QDC4-F1
#
_entry.id   AF-A0A0R3QDC4-F1
#
_cell.length_a   1.000
_cell.length_b   1.000
_cell.length_c   1.000
_cell.angle_alpha   90.00
_cell.angle_beta   90.00
_cell.angle_gamma   90.00
#
_symmetry.space_group_name_H-M   'P 1'
#
loop_
_entity.id
_entity.type
_entity.pdbx_description
1 polymer ?
#
loop_
_entity_poly.entity_id
_entity_poly.type
_entity_poly.pdbx_seq_one_letter_code
_entity_poly.pdbx_strand_id
1 'polypeptide(L)'
;MKMLGLDDSEIIKFTDASHWLDYFPQLCISDVQKMGLKIDWRRTFITTDRNPYYDSFVCWQFRKLREAKKIDFGKRYTIYSPGDGQPCMDHDRLAGEGAGPQEYTLIKLKILEPLPEFLAKSEKNVFLVAATLRPETMYGQTNCFIHPDIEYCAFYAGQRETEVFVATERAARNMSYQEMTAENGKIRFVDGAEKILGKQLLGLALKSPLTKYDRIYSLPMLTIKDDKG
;
A
#
# COMPACT_ATOMS: atom_id res chain seq x y z
N MET A 1 -3.19 -22.70 18.95
CA MET A 1 -3.69 -22.90 20.32
C MET A 1 -3.92 -24.37 20.68
N LYS A 2 -4.62 -25.20 19.90
CA LYS A 2 -4.70 -26.67 20.15
C LYS A 2 -3.34 -27.37 20.24
N MET A 3 -2.38 -26.96 19.41
CA MET A 3 -0.99 -27.46 19.48
C MET A 3 -0.28 -27.12 20.80
N LEU A 4 -0.76 -26.13 21.55
CA LEU A 4 -0.27 -25.81 22.90
C LEU A 4 -0.97 -26.66 23.98
N GLY A 5 -1.81 -27.63 23.60
CA GLY A 5 -2.53 -28.51 24.52
C GLY A 5 -3.80 -27.92 25.13
N LEU A 6 -4.27 -26.77 24.64
CA LEU A 6 -5.46 -26.09 25.16
C LEU A 6 -6.75 -26.71 24.63
N ASP A 7 -7.76 -26.79 25.49
CA ASP A 7 -9.11 -27.23 25.10
C ASP A 7 -9.89 -26.10 24.40
N ASP A 8 -10.96 -26.45 23.68
CA ASP A 8 -11.75 -25.46 22.93
C ASP A 8 -12.41 -24.40 23.83
N SER A 9 -12.71 -24.74 25.09
CA SER A 9 -13.33 -23.83 26.07
C SER A 9 -12.35 -22.80 26.64
N GLU A 10 -11.06 -23.10 26.60
CA GLU A 10 -9.98 -22.19 26.92
C GLU A 10 -9.59 -21.35 25.71
N ILE A 11 -9.54 -21.95 24.53
CA ILE A 11 -9.16 -21.25 23.28
C ILE A 11 -10.10 -20.07 23.01
N ILE A 12 -11.40 -20.21 23.27
CA ILE A 12 -12.37 -19.12 23.03
C ILE A 12 -12.05 -17.85 23.83
N LYS A 13 -11.41 -17.97 25.00
CA LYS A 13 -11.03 -16.83 25.84
C LYS A 13 -9.96 -15.96 25.19
N PHE A 14 -9.15 -16.51 24.29
CA PHE A 14 -8.13 -15.79 23.53
C PHE A 14 -8.69 -14.92 22.40
N THR A 15 -10.02 -14.88 22.23
CA THR A 15 -10.66 -13.84 21.40
C THR A 15 -10.52 -12.45 22.02
N ASP A 16 -10.38 -12.36 23.35
CA ASP A 16 -10.01 -11.13 24.06
C ASP A 16 -8.48 -11.04 24.17
N ALA A 17 -7.90 -9.98 23.60
CA ALA A 17 -6.47 -9.70 23.67
C ALA A 17 -5.95 -9.61 25.11
N SER A 18 -6.79 -9.19 26.06
CA SER A 18 -6.43 -9.08 27.48
C SER A 18 -6.09 -10.43 28.09
N HIS A 19 -6.75 -11.51 27.64
CA HIS A 19 -6.49 -12.86 28.13
C HIS A 19 -5.07 -13.33 27.81
N TRP A 20 -4.53 -12.92 26.66
CA TRP A 20 -3.14 -13.22 26.27
C TRP A 20 -2.13 -12.64 27.28
N LEU A 21 -2.43 -11.44 27.81
CA LEU A 21 -1.59 -10.73 28.78
C LEU A 21 -1.61 -11.38 30.18
N ASP A 22 -2.62 -12.18 30.50
CA ASP A 22 -2.66 -12.98 31.73
C ASP A 22 -1.99 -14.33 31.57
N TYR A 23 -2.20 -14.96 30.42
CA TYR A 23 -1.84 -16.35 30.21
C TYR A 23 -0.34 -16.51 29.91
N PHE A 24 0.16 -15.87 28.85
CA PHE A 24 1.52 -16.12 28.34
C PHE A 24 2.64 -15.58 29.22
N PRO A 25 2.53 -14.41 29.89
CA PRO A 25 3.60 -13.93 30.76
C PRO A 25 3.91 -14.89 31.91
N GLN A 26 2.91 -15.54 32.49
CA GLN A 26 3.12 -16.51 33.58
C GLN A 26 3.84 -17.78 33.10
N LEU A 27 3.48 -18.27 31.92
CA LEU A 27 4.18 -19.41 31.30
C LEU A 27 5.64 -19.08 31.00
N CYS A 28 5.90 -17.90 30.42
CA CYS A 28 7.26 -17.44 30.15
C CYS A 28 8.12 -17.38 31.43
N ILE A 29 7.59 -16.82 32.52
CA ILE A 29 8.30 -16.80 33.82
C ILE A 29 8.61 -18.23 34.30
N SER A 30 7.62 -19.12 34.26
CA SER A 30 7.78 -20.52 34.68
C SER A 30 8.88 -21.23 33.88
N ASP A 31 8.87 -21.07 32.56
CA ASP A 31 9.84 -21.72 31.67
C ASP A 31 11.25 -21.18 31.86
N VAL A 32 11.40 -19.86 32.04
CA VAL A 32 12.69 -19.23 32.30
C VAL A 32 13.23 -19.57 33.70
N GLN A 33 12.35 -19.74 34.70
CA GLN A 33 12.73 -20.25 36.02
C GLN A 33 13.24 -21.69 35.97
N LYS A 34 12.56 -22.56 35.22
CA LYS A 34 13.00 -23.96 35.00
C LYS A 34 14.34 -24.02 34.27
N MET A 35 14.60 -23.09 33.36
CA MET A 35 15.91 -22.94 32.69
C MET A 35 17.03 -22.54 33.66
N GLY A 36 16.71 -21.97 34.83
CA GLY A 36 17.68 -21.58 35.85
C GLY A 36 18.39 -20.26 35.59
N LEU A 37 17.77 -19.34 34.84
CA LEU A 37 18.36 -18.02 34.58
C LEU A 37 18.42 -17.18 35.87
N LYS A 38 19.52 -16.43 36.03
CA LYS A 38 19.78 -15.58 37.21
C LYS A 38 19.08 -14.23 37.12
N ILE A 39 17.75 -14.22 37.19
CA ILE A 39 16.90 -13.04 37.01
C ILE A 39 16.37 -12.51 38.35
N ASP A 40 16.38 -11.19 38.54
CA ASP A 40 15.65 -10.53 39.64
C ASP A 40 14.18 -10.35 39.25
N TRP A 41 13.35 -11.33 39.59
CA TRP A 41 11.93 -11.39 39.22
C TRP A 41 11.08 -10.22 39.73
N ARG A 42 11.56 -9.46 40.72
CA ARG A 42 10.87 -8.25 41.22
C ARG A 42 10.84 -7.11 40.20
N ARG A 43 11.63 -7.22 39.12
CA ARG A 43 11.75 -6.23 38.04
C ARG A 43 10.99 -6.64 36.77
N THR A 44 10.18 -7.69 36.84
CA THR A 44 9.34 -8.16 35.72
C THR A 44 8.12 -7.26 35.57
N PHE A 45 7.72 -6.97 34.32
CA PHE A 45 6.55 -6.17 34.02
C PHE A 45 5.98 -6.48 32.62
N ILE A 46 4.77 -5.99 32.33
CA ILE A 46 4.14 -6.01 31.00
C ILE A 46 4.19 -4.61 30.38
N THR A 47 4.12 -4.53 29.05
CA THR A 47 4.45 -3.32 28.28
C THR A 47 3.24 -2.51 27.77
N THR A 48 2.01 -2.99 27.97
CA THR A 48 0.80 -2.27 27.59
C THR A 48 0.34 -1.31 28.70
N ASP A 49 -0.67 -0.51 28.39
CA ASP A 49 -1.37 0.41 29.31
C ASP A 49 -1.97 -0.28 30.55
N ARG A 50 -2.20 -1.59 30.48
CA ARG A 50 -2.55 -2.44 31.63
C ARG A 50 -1.57 -2.33 32.80
N ASN A 51 -0.30 -1.99 32.53
CA ASN A 51 0.66 -1.64 33.57
C ASN A 51 0.79 -0.11 33.70
N PRO A 52 0.12 0.50 34.70
CA PRO A 52 0.10 1.96 34.82
C PRO A 52 1.48 2.58 35.11
N TYR A 53 2.41 1.82 35.71
CA TYR A 53 3.76 2.31 35.97
C TYR A 53 4.58 2.42 34.69
N TYR A 54 4.52 1.40 33.84
CA TYR A 54 5.24 1.40 32.57
C TYR A 54 4.59 2.35 31.56
N ASP A 55 3.26 2.43 31.52
CA ASP A 55 2.54 3.43 30.74
C ASP A 55 2.97 4.86 31.10
N SER A 56 3.02 5.18 32.40
CA SER A 56 3.48 6.49 32.89
C SER A 56 4.93 6.78 32.47
N PHE A 57 5.80 5.78 32.51
CA PHE A 57 7.18 5.88 32.02
C PHE A 57 7.25 6.17 30.51
N VAL A 58 6.48 5.45 29.69
CA VAL A 58 6.42 5.69 28.23
C VAL A 58 5.83 7.07 27.94
N CYS A 59 4.77 7.48 28.64
CA CYS A 59 4.20 8.83 28.53
C CYS A 59 5.23 9.92 28.84
N TRP A 60 6.02 9.74 29.91
CA TRP A 60 7.13 10.65 30.22
C TRP A 60 8.17 10.69 29.10
N GLN A 61 8.57 9.54 28.56
CA GLN A 61 9.54 9.43 27.46
C GLN A 61 9.05 10.18 26.22
N PHE A 62 7.81 9.98 25.79
CA PHE A 62 7.23 10.64 24.62
C PHE A 62 7.08 12.16 24.81
N ARG A 63 6.75 12.62 26.03
CA ARG A 63 6.75 14.06 26.36
C ARG A 63 8.16 14.66 26.20
N LYS A 64 9.18 13.97 26.72
CA LYS A 64 10.58 14.41 26.57
C LYS A 64 11.05 14.42 25.11
N LEU A 65 10.70 13.41 24.32
CA LEU A 65 11.02 13.38 22.89
C LEU A 65 10.34 14.53 22.13
N ARG A 66 9.09 14.86 22.47
CA ARG A 66 8.37 16.00 21.89
C ARG A 66 9.01 17.33 22.29
N GLU A 67 9.34 17.55 23.56
CA GLU A 67 10.06 18.74 24.05
C GLU A 67 11.41 18.90 23.33
N ALA A 68 12.11 17.80 23.07
CA ALA A 68 13.38 17.76 22.34
C ALA A 68 13.23 17.82 20.80
N LYS A 69 12.03 18.07 20.28
CA LYS A 69 11.71 18.14 18.83
C LYS A 69 12.13 16.89 18.05
N LYS A 70 11.94 15.72 18.64
CA LYS A 70 12.18 14.40 17.99
C LYS A 70 10.90 13.72 17.50
N ILE A 71 9.74 14.29 17.81
CA ILE A 71 8.42 13.85 17.32
C ILE A 71 7.82 15.01 16.53
N ASP A 72 7.38 14.71 15.32
CA ASP A 72 6.73 15.67 14.43
C ASP A 72 5.40 15.10 13.94
N PHE A 73 4.47 15.98 13.56
CA PHE A 73 3.17 15.60 13.01
C PHE A 73 3.05 16.15 11.60
N GLY A 74 2.79 15.26 10.64
CA GLY A 74 2.58 15.65 9.26
C GLY A 74 2.20 14.47 8.39
N LYS A 75 1.75 14.77 7.19
CA LYS A 75 1.43 13.76 6.18
C LYS A 75 2.74 13.24 5.58
N ARG A 76 2.96 11.93 5.65
CA ARG A 76 4.19 11.27 5.20
C ARG A 76 3.85 9.96 4.48
N TYR A 77 4.71 9.56 3.55
CA TYR A 77 4.62 8.24 2.94
C TYR A 77 5.17 7.18 3.88
N THR A 78 4.47 6.06 3.97
CA THR A 78 4.84 4.88 4.74
C THR A 78 4.25 3.65 4.08
N ILE A 79 4.85 2.48 4.33
CA ILE A 79 4.14 1.24 4.07
C ILE A 79 2.92 1.20 4.99
N TYR A 80 1.77 0.87 4.40
CA TYR A 80 0.46 1.00 5.03
C TYR A 80 -0.34 -0.27 4.78
N SER A 81 -1.05 -0.74 5.80
CA SER A 81 -1.96 -1.88 5.69
C SER A 81 -3.40 -1.38 5.59
N PRO A 82 -4.07 -1.54 4.45
CA PRO A 82 -5.51 -1.27 4.32
C PRO A 82 -6.39 -2.05 5.28
N GLY A 83 -5.99 -3.27 5.65
CA GLY A 83 -6.75 -4.12 6.56
C GLY A 83 -6.68 -3.63 8.01
N ASP A 84 -5.50 -3.15 8.43
CA ASP A 84 -5.28 -2.68 9.80
C ASP A 84 -5.59 -1.18 9.96
N GLY A 85 -5.70 -0.44 8.85
CA GLY A 85 -5.99 0.99 8.87
C GLY A 85 -4.84 1.86 9.39
N GLN A 86 -3.61 1.33 9.45
CA GLN A 86 -2.45 2.01 10.04
C GLN A 86 -1.14 1.75 9.26
N PRO A 87 -0.07 2.53 9.54
CA PRO A 87 1.28 2.21 9.07
C PRO A 87 1.67 0.78 9.47
N CYS A 88 2.22 0.01 8.52
CA CYS A 88 2.69 -1.36 8.77
C CYS A 88 4.21 -1.33 8.91
N MET A 89 4.67 -1.24 10.15
CA MET A 89 6.09 -1.17 10.49
C MET A 89 6.69 -2.59 10.52
N ASP A 90 8.01 -2.69 10.67
CA ASP A 90 8.72 -3.96 10.45
C ASP A 90 8.21 -5.14 11.28
N HIS A 91 7.88 -4.92 12.55
CA HIS A 91 7.40 -5.97 13.45
C HIS A 91 5.91 -6.32 13.25
N ASP A 92 5.18 -5.57 12.41
CA ASP A 92 3.79 -5.85 12.06
C ASP A 92 3.69 -6.70 10.78
N ARG A 93 4.83 -7.06 10.17
CA ARG A 93 4.89 -7.72 8.85
C ARG A 93 5.05 -9.22 8.95
N LEU A 94 4.41 -9.92 8.02
CA LEU A 94 4.67 -11.33 7.74
C LEU A 94 5.85 -11.54 6.79
N ALA A 95 6.15 -10.56 5.92
CA ALA A 95 7.23 -10.63 4.94
C ALA A 95 7.73 -9.22 4.57
N GLY A 96 8.96 -9.13 4.07
CA GLY A 96 9.53 -7.86 3.58
C GLY A 96 9.95 -6.90 4.71
N GLU A 97 10.52 -7.43 5.79
CA GLU A 97 11.17 -6.63 6.84
C GLU A 97 12.23 -5.70 6.22
N GLY A 98 12.23 -4.43 6.62
CA GLY A 98 13.14 -3.41 6.09
C GLY A 98 12.75 -2.83 4.72
N ALA A 99 11.68 -3.30 4.07
CA ALA A 99 11.19 -2.70 2.83
C ALA A 99 10.53 -1.33 3.11
N GLY A 100 10.92 -0.30 2.34
CA GLY A 100 10.34 1.04 2.41
C GLY A 100 9.59 1.43 1.12
N PRO A 101 8.90 2.59 1.12
CA PRO A 101 8.30 3.13 -0.09
C PRO A 101 9.40 3.45 -1.13
N GLN A 102 9.16 3.08 -2.38
CA GLN A 102 10.02 3.42 -3.52
C GLN A 102 9.29 4.41 -4.42
N GLU A 103 9.90 5.58 -4.65
CA GLU A 103 9.33 6.63 -5.49
C GLU A 103 9.46 6.28 -6.98
N TYR A 104 8.42 6.62 -7.76
CA TYR A 104 8.41 6.58 -9.22
C TYR A 104 7.86 7.89 -9.76
N THR A 105 8.38 8.34 -10.91
CA THR A 105 7.69 9.37 -11.70
C THR A 105 6.56 8.73 -12.50
N LEU A 106 5.33 9.18 -12.29
CA LEU A 106 4.16 8.68 -13.03
C LEU A 106 3.87 9.57 -14.24
N ILE A 107 4.10 9.05 -15.44
CA ILE A 107 3.91 9.76 -16.70
C ILE A 107 2.47 9.58 -17.16
N LYS A 108 1.78 10.69 -17.44
CA LYS A 108 0.43 10.71 -18.00
C LYS A 108 0.48 10.78 -19.52
N LEU A 109 0.11 9.70 -20.20
CA LEU A 109 -0.02 9.64 -21.65
C LEU A 109 -1.48 9.77 -22.04
N LYS A 110 -1.88 10.91 -22.62
CA LYS A 110 -3.28 11.16 -23.01
C LYS A 110 -3.65 10.25 -24.18
N ILE A 111 -4.74 9.50 -24.05
CA ILE A 111 -5.32 8.74 -25.15
C ILE A 111 -6.03 9.72 -26.08
N LEU A 112 -5.65 9.69 -27.36
CA LEU A 112 -6.22 10.54 -28.40
C LEU A 112 -7.46 9.86 -29.01
N GLU A 113 -8.36 10.69 -29.54
CA GLU A 113 -9.54 10.21 -30.25
C GLU A 113 -9.19 9.41 -31.52
N PRO A 114 -10.02 8.41 -31.90
CA PRO A 114 -11.23 7.95 -31.20
C PRO A 114 -10.93 7.07 -29.98
N LEU A 115 -11.60 7.32 -28.85
CA LEU A 115 -11.55 6.46 -27.68
C LEU A 115 -12.31 5.14 -27.90
N PRO A 116 -11.85 4.01 -27.34
CA PRO A 116 -12.67 2.81 -27.20
C PRO A 116 -13.98 3.11 -26.47
N GLU A 117 -15.07 2.45 -26.88
CA GLU A 117 -16.43 2.72 -26.36
C GLU A 117 -16.50 2.71 -24.82
N PHE A 118 -15.84 1.76 -24.18
CA PHE A 118 -15.81 1.65 -22.71
C PHE A 118 -15.09 2.82 -22.02
N LEU A 119 -14.11 3.45 -22.67
CA LEU A 119 -13.42 4.64 -22.14
C LEU A 119 -14.17 5.94 -22.46
N ALA A 120 -14.84 5.99 -23.62
CA ALA A 120 -15.61 7.15 -24.06
C ALA A 120 -16.77 7.49 -23.11
N LYS A 121 -17.34 6.49 -22.42
CA LYS A 121 -18.39 6.65 -21.40
C LYS A 121 -18.03 7.61 -20.26
N SER A 122 -16.74 7.82 -20.01
CA SER A 122 -16.30 8.73 -18.95
C SER A 122 -16.51 10.20 -19.27
N GLU A 123 -16.67 10.56 -20.55
CA GLU A 123 -16.74 11.94 -21.07
C GLU A 123 -15.59 12.85 -20.58
N LYS A 124 -14.46 12.25 -20.21
CA LYS A 124 -13.30 12.91 -19.61
C LYS A 124 -12.02 12.60 -20.38
N ASN A 125 -10.97 13.36 -20.09
CA ASN A 125 -9.64 13.03 -20.58
C ASN A 125 -9.16 11.72 -19.95
N VAL A 126 -8.79 10.76 -20.79
CA VAL A 126 -8.28 9.46 -20.37
C VAL A 126 -6.78 9.40 -20.55
N PHE A 127 -6.07 8.90 -19.54
CA PHE A 127 -4.61 8.78 -19.53
C PHE A 127 -4.19 7.35 -19.25
N LEU A 128 -3.32 6.79 -20.09
CA LEU A 128 -2.48 5.68 -19.66
C LEU A 128 -1.42 6.24 -18.71
N VAL A 129 -1.31 5.68 -17.50
CA VAL A 129 -0.31 6.13 -16.53
C VAL A 129 0.82 5.11 -16.43
N ALA A 130 2.05 5.56 -16.66
CA ALA A 130 3.23 4.70 -16.72
C ALA A 130 4.30 5.17 -15.73
N ALA A 131 4.77 4.26 -14.88
CA ALA A 131 5.81 4.53 -13.89
C ALA A 131 7.22 4.48 -14.52
N THR A 132 8.09 5.43 -14.18
CA THR A 132 9.51 5.43 -14.57
C THR A 132 10.41 5.91 -13.43
N LEU A 133 11.64 5.38 -13.39
CA LEU A 133 12.72 5.86 -12.52
C LEU A 133 13.66 6.84 -13.25
N ARG A 134 13.43 7.07 -14.54
CA ARG A 134 14.32 7.84 -15.41
C ARG A 134 13.56 8.91 -16.19
N PRO A 135 12.98 9.92 -15.52
CA PRO A 135 12.19 10.96 -16.17
C PRO A 135 13.00 11.76 -17.21
N GLU A 136 14.32 11.82 -17.09
CA GLU A 136 15.22 12.48 -18.04
C GLU A 136 15.20 11.84 -19.44
N THR A 137 14.74 10.60 -19.55
CA THR A 137 14.69 9.87 -20.83
C THR A 137 13.40 10.11 -21.63
N MET A 138 12.42 10.83 -21.08
CA MET A 138 11.08 10.95 -21.68
C MET A 138 11.06 11.72 -23.01
N TYR A 139 12.12 12.49 -23.34
CA TYR A 139 12.29 13.11 -24.66
C TYR A 139 12.41 12.10 -25.81
N GLY A 140 12.86 10.88 -25.52
CA GLY A 140 13.12 9.82 -26.50
C GLY A 140 12.00 8.79 -26.66
N GLN A 141 10.81 9.03 -26.10
CA GLN A 141 9.71 8.06 -26.18
C GLN A 141 9.24 7.86 -27.62
N THR A 142 9.20 6.59 -28.04
CA THR A 142 8.71 6.16 -29.37
C THR A 142 7.32 5.52 -29.30
N ASN A 143 6.96 4.93 -28.17
CA ASN A 143 5.72 4.18 -27.93
C ASN A 143 5.48 4.01 -26.42
N CYS A 144 4.33 3.44 -26.06
CA CYS A 144 4.04 2.94 -24.72
C CYS A 144 3.97 1.41 -24.77
N PHE A 145 4.52 0.70 -23.80
CA PHE A 145 4.41 -0.75 -23.75
C PHE A 145 3.24 -1.18 -22.86
N ILE A 146 2.48 -2.17 -23.32
CA ILE A 146 1.37 -2.80 -22.60
C ILE A 146 1.52 -4.31 -22.73
N HIS A 147 1.33 -5.05 -21.64
CA HIS A 147 1.23 -6.49 -21.73
C HIS A 147 -0.17 -6.90 -22.22
N PRO A 148 -0.31 -7.67 -23.30
CA PRO A 148 -1.62 -8.03 -23.85
C PRO A 148 -2.49 -8.84 -22.88
N ASP A 149 -1.88 -9.69 -22.04
CA ASP A 149 -2.63 -10.63 -21.19
C ASP A 149 -2.82 -10.16 -19.74
N ILE A 150 -2.28 -8.99 -19.35
CA ILE A 150 -2.49 -8.43 -18.00
C ILE A 150 -3.86 -7.73 -17.96
N GLU A 151 -4.54 -7.83 -16.82
CA GLU A 151 -5.77 -7.07 -16.54
C GLU A 151 -5.43 -5.64 -16.06
N TYR A 152 -6.03 -4.66 -16.71
CA TYR A 152 -6.01 -3.24 -16.39
C TYR A 152 -7.41 -2.80 -15.96
N CYS A 153 -7.52 -1.59 -15.42
CA CYS A 153 -8.78 -0.94 -15.09
C CYS A 153 -8.72 0.54 -15.46
N ALA A 154 -9.87 1.15 -15.70
CA ALA A 154 -10.01 2.59 -15.84
C ALA A 154 -10.78 3.16 -14.64
N PHE A 155 -10.21 4.17 -13.98
CA PHE A 155 -10.79 4.75 -12.77
C PHE A 155 -10.66 6.28 -12.76
N TYR A 156 -11.59 6.94 -12.09
CA TYR A 156 -11.56 8.39 -11.95
C TYR A 156 -10.44 8.83 -11.01
N ALA A 157 -9.65 9.79 -11.47
CA ALA A 157 -8.46 10.28 -10.78
C ALA A 157 -8.61 11.73 -10.31
N GLY A 158 -7.95 12.01 -9.18
CA GLY A 158 -7.95 13.29 -8.50
C GLY A 158 -9.18 13.53 -7.62
N GLN A 159 -9.07 14.50 -6.72
CA GLN A 159 -10.12 14.83 -5.75
C GLN A 159 -11.47 15.24 -6.38
N ARG A 160 -11.42 15.84 -7.58
CA ARG A 160 -12.58 16.27 -8.36
C ARG A 160 -12.96 15.30 -9.47
N GLU A 161 -12.25 14.18 -9.57
CA GLU A 161 -12.48 13.16 -10.60
C GLU A 161 -12.50 13.73 -12.03
N THR A 162 -11.67 14.73 -12.34
CA THR A 162 -11.71 15.44 -13.64
C THR A 162 -11.06 14.66 -14.78
N GLU A 163 -10.37 13.57 -14.45
CA GLU A 163 -9.60 12.76 -15.39
C GLU A 163 -9.83 11.27 -15.10
N VAL A 164 -9.50 10.42 -16.07
CA VAL A 164 -9.50 8.97 -15.92
C VAL A 164 -8.10 8.44 -16.11
N PHE A 165 -7.65 7.58 -15.20
CA PHE A 165 -6.39 6.85 -15.33
C PHE A 165 -6.66 5.41 -15.70
N VAL A 166 -5.78 4.86 -16.54
CA VAL A 166 -5.74 3.45 -16.90
C VAL A 166 -4.45 2.84 -16.38
N ALA A 167 -4.58 1.87 -15.48
CA ALA A 167 -3.47 1.18 -14.82
C ALA A 167 -3.90 -0.23 -14.39
N THR A 168 -3.04 -0.99 -13.72
CA THR A 168 -3.47 -2.24 -13.05
C THR A 168 -4.26 -1.92 -11.78
N GLU A 169 -5.08 -2.87 -11.31
CA GLU A 169 -5.84 -2.72 -10.06
C GLU A 169 -4.91 -2.48 -8.85
N ARG A 170 -3.75 -3.15 -8.81
CA ARG A 170 -2.72 -2.95 -7.78
C ARG A 170 -2.21 -1.51 -7.78
N ALA A 171 -1.92 -0.94 -8.95
CA ALA A 171 -1.48 0.44 -9.07
C ALA A 171 -2.59 1.42 -8.67
N ALA A 172 -3.84 1.18 -9.11
CA ALA A 172 -5.01 1.97 -8.70
C ALA A 172 -5.22 1.96 -7.17
N ARG A 173 -5.04 0.80 -6.53
CA ARG A 173 -5.09 0.66 -5.08
C ARG A 173 -3.98 1.43 -4.38
N ASN A 174 -2.74 1.38 -4.87
CA ASN A 174 -1.67 2.21 -4.30
C ASN A 174 -1.98 3.71 -4.41
N MET A 175 -2.45 4.15 -5.59
CA MET A 175 -2.81 5.53 -5.86
C MET A 175 -3.98 6.03 -4.98
N SER A 176 -4.95 5.17 -4.66
CA SER A 176 -6.09 5.55 -3.82
C SER A 176 -5.71 5.86 -2.36
N TYR A 177 -4.58 5.33 -1.86
CA TYR A 177 -4.01 5.68 -0.55
C TYR A 177 -3.00 6.86 -0.62
N GLN A 178 -2.83 7.47 -1.80
CA GLN A 178 -1.88 8.55 -2.06
C GLN A 178 -2.58 9.84 -2.51
N GLU A 179 -3.85 10.01 -2.14
CA GLU A 179 -4.69 11.18 -2.51
C GLU A 179 -4.93 11.35 -4.03
N MET A 180 -4.75 10.29 -4.80
CA MET A 180 -5.01 10.33 -6.25
C MET A 180 -6.44 9.94 -6.63
N THR A 181 -7.30 9.70 -5.64
CA THR A 181 -8.74 9.46 -5.78
C THR A 181 -9.53 10.45 -4.91
N ALA A 182 -10.85 10.57 -5.15
CA ALA A 182 -11.73 11.45 -4.37
C ALA A 182 -11.78 11.09 -2.88
N GLU A 183 -11.79 9.78 -2.59
CA GLU A 183 -11.82 9.24 -1.24
C GLU A 183 -10.65 8.29 -1.03
N ASN A 184 -10.01 8.40 0.15
CA ASN A 184 -8.85 7.60 0.50
C ASN A 184 -9.20 6.10 0.54
N GLY A 185 -8.44 5.29 -0.19
CA GLY A 185 -8.62 3.84 -0.27
C GLY A 185 -9.79 3.37 -1.14
N LYS A 186 -10.59 4.28 -1.72
CA LYS A 186 -11.70 3.94 -2.61
C LYS A 186 -11.35 4.21 -4.06
N ILE A 187 -11.62 3.24 -4.92
CA ILE A 187 -11.43 3.33 -6.37
C ILE A 187 -12.82 3.38 -7.00
N ARG A 188 -13.09 4.46 -7.75
CA ARG A 188 -14.31 4.57 -8.56
C ARG A 188 -13.96 4.26 -10.00
N PHE A 189 -14.39 3.09 -10.48
CA PHE A 189 -14.16 2.67 -11.85
C PHE A 189 -15.08 3.39 -12.85
N VAL A 190 -14.66 3.45 -14.10
CA VAL A 190 -15.53 3.81 -15.22
C VAL A 190 -16.40 2.61 -15.57
N ASP A 191 -17.69 2.83 -15.81
CA ASP A 191 -18.68 1.75 -15.98
C ASP A 191 -18.35 0.81 -17.14
N GLY A 192 -18.08 -0.46 -16.82
CA GLY A 192 -17.68 -1.49 -17.80
C GLY A 192 -16.20 -1.46 -18.17
N ALA A 193 -15.37 -0.80 -17.36
CA ALA A 193 -13.92 -0.69 -17.51
C ALA A 193 -13.18 -1.10 -16.22
N GLU A 194 -13.82 -1.89 -15.37
CA GLU A 194 -13.25 -2.46 -14.14
C GLU A 194 -12.16 -3.49 -14.47
N LYS A 195 -12.36 -4.24 -15.56
CA LYS A 195 -11.42 -5.23 -16.09
C LYS A 195 -11.28 -5.07 -17.58
N ILE A 196 -10.11 -4.60 -18.00
CA ILE A 196 -9.73 -4.39 -19.39
C ILE A 196 -8.52 -5.28 -19.66
N LEU A 197 -8.65 -6.22 -20.59
CA LEU A 197 -7.50 -7.01 -21.02
C LEU A 197 -6.54 -6.10 -21.79
N GLY A 198 -5.24 -6.15 -21.52
CA GLY A 198 -4.26 -5.26 -22.14
C GLY A 198 -4.27 -5.30 -23.68
N LYS A 199 -4.69 -6.42 -24.28
CA LYS A 199 -4.92 -6.54 -25.73
C LYS A 199 -5.92 -5.52 -26.28
N GLN A 200 -6.92 -5.13 -25.49
CA GLN A 200 -7.91 -4.10 -25.82
C GLN A 200 -7.32 -2.68 -25.79
N LEU A 201 -6.15 -2.50 -25.17
CA LEU A 201 -5.44 -1.23 -25.08
C LEU A 201 -4.32 -1.10 -26.12
N LEU A 202 -4.13 -2.07 -27.01
CA LEU A 202 -3.10 -2.03 -28.06
C LEU A 202 -3.54 -1.17 -29.25
N GLY A 203 -2.58 -0.47 -29.85
CA GLY A 203 -2.81 0.37 -31.03
C GLY A 203 -3.47 1.73 -30.74
N LEU A 204 -3.66 2.08 -29.47
CA LEU A 204 -4.19 3.38 -29.06
C LEU A 204 -3.20 4.48 -29.41
N ALA A 205 -3.70 5.57 -30.00
CA ALA A 205 -2.91 6.77 -30.26
C ALA A 205 -2.75 7.57 -28.96
N LEU A 206 -1.53 7.96 -28.63
CA LEU A 206 -1.18 8.61 -27.37
C LEU A 206 -0.44 9.92 -27.62
N LYS A 207 -0.74 10.95 -26.82
CA LYS A 207 0.10 12.14 -26.66
C LYS A 207 0.84 12.03 -25.33
N SER A 208 2.16 12.00 -25.41
CA SER A 208 3.04 11.87 -24.24
C SER A 208 3.79 13.18 -23.98
N PRO A 209 4.15 13.50 -22.71
CA PRO A 209 4.98 14.65 -22.40
C PRO A 209 6.40 14.53 -22.98
N LEU A 210 7.04 15.67 -23.26
CA LEU A 210 8.46 15.85 -23.61
C LEU A 210 8.96 15.21 -24.92
N THR A 211 8.30 14.18 -25.43
CA THR A 211 8.68 13.57 -26.72
C THR A 211 8.50 14.54 -27.88
N LYS A 212 9.41 14.45 -28.86
CA LYS A 212 9.30 15.19 -30.13
C LYS A 212 8.18 14.69 -31.04
N TYR A 213 7.69 13.48 -30.79
CA TYR A 213 6.64 12.88 -31.62
C TYR A 213 5.27 13.40 -31.19
N ASP A 214 4.51 13.92 -32.15
CA ASP A 214 3.17 14.43 -31.85
C ASP A 214 2.19 13.33 -31.44
N ARG A 215 2.45 12.11 -31.90
CA ARG A 215 1.65 10.92 -31.62
C ARG A 215 2.58 9.72 -31.51
N ILE A 216 2.38 8.93 -30.46
CA ILE A 216 2.97 7.60 -30.29
C ILE A 216 1.85 6.58 -30.08
N TYR A 217 2.17 5.28 -30.03
CA TYR A 217 1.17 4.21 -29.92
C TYR A 217 1.45 3.27 -28.76
N SER A 218 0.40 2.62 -28.24
CA SER A 218 0.55 1.48 -27.33
C SER A 218 0.87 0.20 -28.09
N LEU A 219 1.97 -0.47 -27.72
CA LEU A 219 2.50 -1.66 -28.38
C LEU A 219 2.68 -2.82 -27.38
N PRO A 220 2.56 -4.08 -27.83
CA PRO A 220 2.67 -5.22 -26.95
C PRO A 220 4.10 -5.44 -26.46
N MET A 221 4.24 -5.82 -25.18
CA MET A 221 5.49 -6.34 -24.62
C MET A 221 5.17 -7.50 -23.66
N LEU A 222 5.63 -8.70 -24.03
CA LEU A 222 5.29 -9.97 -23.35
C LEU A 222 6.10 -10.25 -22.08
N THR A 223 7.04 -9.37 -21.74
CA THR A 223 7.98 -9.56 -20.61
C THR A 223 7.74 -8.56 -19.48
N ILE A 224 6.65 -7.79 -19.55
CA ILE A 224 6.20 -6.92 -18.46
C ILE A 224 5.71 -7.79 -17.31
N LYS A 225 6.11 -7.43 -16.09
CA LYS A 225 5.61 -8.03 -14.85
C LYS A 225 4.52 -7.16 -14.24
N ASP A 226 3.53 -7.78 -13.63
CA ASP A 226 2.42 -7.13 -12.91
C ASP A 226 2.74 -6.82 -11.42
N ASP A 227 3.90 -7.27 -10.94
CA ASP A 227 4.38 -7.08 -9.57
C ASP A 227 5.03 -5.71 -9.31
N LYS A 228 5.29 -4.93 -10.37
CA LYS A 228 5.99 -3.64 -10.34
C LYS A 228 5.28 -2.58 -11.17
N GLY A 229 5.51 -1.32 -10.79
CA GLY A 229 4.77 -0.17 -11.32
C GLY A 229 3.48 0.08 -10.56
#